data_AF-A0AA35S460-F1
#
_entry.id   AF-A0AA35S460-F1
#
_cell.length_a   1.000
_cell.length_b   1.000
_cell.length_c   1.000
_cell.angle_alpha   90.00
_cell.angle_beta   90.00
_cell.angle_gamma   90.00
#
_symmetry.space_group_name_H-M   'P 1'
#
loop_
_entity.id
_entity.type
_entity.pdbx_description
1 polymer ?
#
loop_
_entity_poly.entity_id
_entity_poly.type
_entity_poly.pdbx_seq_one_letter_code
_entity_poly.pdbx_strand_id
1 'polypeptide(L)'
;MLPALDVLKEYIGMMQEFPDLVEIHRGAMRKVKDADRMKEEGRIDMVDADQVTTRSDTVSNVVLAEIYHYQHERVVDFRDLFKSLLGAKIQFYKEIVHKLEMAQGHFNDGTDL
;
A
#
# COMPACT_ATOMS: atom_id res chain seq x y z
N MET A 1 5.68 -2.25 -20.60
CA MET A 1 6.02 -1.84 -19.22
C MET A 1 5.77 -3.05 -18.32
N LEU A 2 6.67 -3.39 -17.39
CA LEU A 2 6.48 -4.57 -16.54
C LEU A 2 5.26 -4.32 -15.64
N PRO A 3 4.18 -5.12 -15.71
CA PRO A 3 2.96 -4.92 -14.91
C PRO A 3 3.26 -4.79 -13.41
N ALA A 4 4.34 -5.44 -12.97
CA ALA A 4 4.85 -5.36 -11.62
C ALA A 4 5.37 -4.00 -11.19
N LEU A 5 6.06 -3.29 -12.09
CA LEU A 5 6.64 -2.00 -11.78
C LEU A 5 5.56 -0.92 -11.63
N ASP A 6 4.48 -1.03 -12.41
CA ASP A 6 3.37 -0.08 -12.37
C ASP A 6 2.62 -0.17 -11.05
N VAL A 7 2.28 -1.39 -10.60
CA VAL A 7 1.68 -1.62 -9.28
C VAL A 7 2.58 -1.08 -8.16
N LEU A 8 3.88 -1.39 -8.19
CA LEU A 8 4.80 -0.91 -7.15
C LEU A 8 4.89 0.63 -7.11
N LYS A 9 4.90 1.30 -8.26
CA LYS A 9 4.93 2.76 -8.34
C LYS A 9 3.66 3.37 -7.77
N GLU A 10 2.50 2.78 -8.05
CA GLU A 10 1.22 3.24 -7.53
C GLU A 10 1.20 3.21 -6.00
N TYR A 11 1.61 2.07 -5.41
CA TYR A 11 1.69 1.92 -3.96
C TYR A 11 2.74 2.83 -3.30
N ILE A 12 3.86 3.10 -3.97
CA ILE A 12 4.84 4.10 -3.49
C ILE A 12 4.19 5.49 -3.47
N GLY A 13 3.45 5.86 -4.51
CA GLY A 13 2.72 7.13 -4.57
C GLY A 13 1.73 7.28 -3.43
N MET A 14 0.88 6.27 -3.19
CA MET A 14 -0.05 6.29 -2.06
C MET A 14 0.67 6.40 -0.70
N MET A 15 1.80 5.70 -0.52
CA MET A 15 2.56 5.76 0.73
C MET A 15 3.16 7.14 1.03
N GLN A 16 3.45 7.93 0.00
CA GLN A 16 4.00 9.28 0.17
C GLN A 16 3.01 10.24 0.81
N GLU A 17 1.71 9.95 0.75
CA GLU A 17 0.64 10.78 1.33
C GLU A 17 0.37 10.46 2.81
N PHE A 18 0.78 9.30 3.32
CA PHE A 18 0.52 8.90 4.71
C PHE A 18 1.13 9.82 5.78
N PRO A 19 2.34 10.38 5.62
CA PRO A 19 2.87 11.34 6.58
C PRO A 19 1.91 12.52 6.82
N ASP A 20 1.33 13.07 5.75
CA ASP A 20 0.41 14.19 5.82
C ASP A 20 -0.93 13.76 6.43
N LEU A 21 -1.45 12.59 6.07
CA LEU A 21 -2.66 12.01 6.68
C LEU A 21 -2.51 11.82 8.20
N VAL A 22 -1.35 11.32 8.64
CA VAL A 22 -1.03 11.13 10.06
C VAL A 22 -0.91 12.48 10.77
N GLU A 23 -0.34 13.50 10.13
CA GLU A 23 -0.28 14.85 10.71
C GLU A 23 -1.66 15.50 10.86
N ILE A 24 -2.58 15.27 9.92
CA ILE A 24 -3.98 15.70 10.05
C ILE A 24 -4.63 15.06 11.27
N HIS A 25 -4.48 13.74 11.43
CA HIS A 25 -5.01 13.02 12.58
C HIS A 25 -4.41 13.52 13.91
N ARG A 26 -3.09 13.68 13.99
CA ARG A 26 -2.42 14.26 15.17
C ARG A 26 -2.89 15.69 15.44
N GLY A 27 -3.10 16.48 14.40
CA GLY A 27 -3.63 17.84 14.48
C GLY A 27 -5.05 17.87 15.08
N ALA A 28 -5.91 16.93 14.68
CA ALA A 28 -7.24 16.79 15.25
C ALA A 28 -7.18 16.47 16.75
N MET A 29 -6.35 15.50 17.16
CA MET A 29 -6.14 15.16 18.57
C MET A 29 -5.62 16.34 19.41
N ARG A 30 -4.67 17.12 18.86
CA ARG A 30 -4.17 18.34 19.51
C ARG A 30 -5.29 19.34 19.76
N LYS A 31 -6.20 19.53 18.79
CA LYS A 31 -7.33 20.45 18.92
C LYS A 31 -8.33 20.03 20.01
N VAL A 32 -8.55 18.73 20.20
CA VAL A 32 -9.39 18.23 21.31
C VAL A 32 -8.78 18.65 22.65
N LYS A 33 -7.48 18.37 22.83
CA LYS A 33 -6.77 18.74 24.07
C LYS A 33 -6.77 20.25 24.31
N ASP A 34 -6.59 21.05 23.25
CA ASP A 34 -6.63 22.51 23.35
C ASP A 34 -8.05 23.02 23.68
N ALA A 35 -9.10 22.39 23.13
CA ALA A 35 -10.49 22.72 23.43
C ALA A 35 -10.84 22.38 24.89
N ASP A 36 -10.42 21.22 25.39
CA ASP A 36 -10.60 20.84 26.80
C ASP A 36 -9.94 21.85 27.73
N ARG A 37 -8.71 22.28 27.44
CA ARG A 37 -8.03 23.33 28.22
C ARG A 37 -8.79 24.66 28.15
N MET A 38 -9.25 25.08 26.97
CA MET A 38 -10.00 26.34 26.83
C MET A 38 -11.34 26.31 27.58
N LYS A 39 -11.97 25.13 27.64
CA LYS A 39 -13.19 24.90 28.44
C LYS A 39 -12.90 25.02 29.93
N GLU A 40 -11.81 24.43 30.43
CA GLU A 40 -11.36 24.58 31.83
C GLU A 40 -11.03 26.04 32.19
N GLU A 41 -10.43 26.78 31.25
CA GLU A 41 -10.15 28.22 31.38
C GLU A 41 -11.41 29.11 31.27
N GLY A 42 -12.58 28.54 30.95
CA GLY A 42 -13.83 29.28 30.75
C GLY A 42 -13.87 30.14 29.48
N ARG A 43 -12.99 29.86 28.51
CA ARG A 43 -12.86 30.62 27.25
C ARG A 43 -13.79 30.14 26.15
N ILE A 44 -14.22 28.88 26.22
CA ILE A 44 -15.25 28.29 25.36
C ILE A 44 -16.25 27.54 26.23
N ASP A 45 -17.48 27.36 25.73
CA ASP A 45 -18.50 26.60 26.45
C ASP A 45 -18.35 25.08 26.21
N MET A 46 -19.18 24.30 26.90
CA MET A 46 -19.17 22.85 26.77
C MET A 46 -19.59 22.37 25.37
N VAL A 47 -20.49 23.10 24.71
CA VAL A 47 -21.06 22.72 23.42
C VAL A 47 -20.02 22.88 22.32
N ASP A 48 -19.26 23.98 22.34
CA ASP A 48 -18.17 24.25 21.41
C ASP A 48 -17.05 23.21 21.55
N ALA A 49 -16.68 22.85 22.78
CA ALA A 49 -15.69 21.80 23.03
C ALA A 49 -16.14 20.43 22.49
N ASP A 50 -17.41 20.06 22.73
CA ASP A 50 -17.99 18.80 22.26
C ASP A 50 -18.08 18.71 20.73
N GLN A 51 -18.35 19.83 20.06
CA GLN A 51 -18.30 19.91 18.60
C GLN A 51 -16.90 19.67 18.04
N VAL A 52 -15.85 20.21 18.69
CA VAL A 52 -14.45 19.96 18.30
C VAL A 52 -14.13 18.48 18.44
N THR A 53 -14.51 17.86 19.56
CA THR A 53 -14.33 16.43 19.81
C THR A 53 -15.03 15.57 18.75
N THR A 54 -16.31 15.81 18.50
CA THR A 54 -17.10 15.06 17.49
C THR A 54 -16.47 15.12 16.10
N ARG A 55 -15.97 16.30 15.70
CA ARG A 55 -15.29 16.47 14.40
C ARG A 55 -13.94 15.76 14.37
N SER A 56 -13.19 15.82 15.47
CA SER A 56 -11.92 15.10 15.60
C SER A 56 -12.10 13.58 15.55
N ASP A 57 -13.15 13.06 16.17
CA ASP A 57 -13.49 11.63 16.12
C ASP A 57 -13.86 11.21 14.70
N THR A 58 -14.62 12.04 13.99
CA THR A 58 -14.93 11.80 12.57
C THR A 58 -13.65 11.72 11.72
N VAL A 59 -12.72 12.66 11.89
CA VAL A 59 -11.41 12.63 11.20
C VAL A 59 -10.65 11.35 11.55
N SER A 60 -10.60 10.98 12.83
CA SER A 60 -9.89 9.80 13.31
C SER A 60 -10.47 8.51 12.72
N ASN A 61 -11.78 8.38 12.69
CA ASN A 61 -12.46 7.23 12.11
C ASN A 61 -12.20 7.10 10.61
N VAL A 62 -12.20 8.23 9.87
CA VAL A 62 -11.91 8.23 8.42
C VAL A 62 -10.45 7.84 8.16
N VAL A 63 -9.49 8.42 8.90
CA VAL A 63 -8.07 8.06 8.75
C VAL A 63 -7.83 6.59 9.04
N LEU A 64 -8.42 6.06 10.12
CA LEU A 64 -8.31 4.64 10.45
C LEU A 64 -8.93 3.76 9.35
N ALA A 65 -10.13 4.09 8.89
CA ALA A 65 -10.80 3.35 7.82
C ALA A 65 -9.96 3.30 6.54
N GLU A 66 -9.32 4.42 6.17
CA GLU A 66 -8.45 4.49 5.00
C GLU A 66 -7.20 3.62 5.16
N ILE A 67 -6.55 3.66 6.32
CA ILE A 67 -5.38 2.80 6.61
C ILE A 67 -5.78 1.32 6.53
N TYR A 68 -6.94 0.96 7.06
CA TYR A 68 -7.46 -0.41 6.97
C TYR A 68 -7.75 -0.83 5.53
N HIS A 69 -8.40 0.05 4.75
CA HIS A 69 -8.71 -0.22 3.35
C HIS A 69 -7.42 -0.39 2.53
N TYR A 70 -6.48 0.54 2.66
CA TYR A 70 -5.17 0.46 2.01
C TYR A 70 -4.44 -0.85 2.33
N GLN A 71 -4.43 -1.26 3.61
CA GLN A 71 -3.78 -2.50 4.01
C GLN A 71 -4.46 -3.73 3.39
N HIS A 72 -5.80 -3.71 3.28
CA HIS A 72 -6.56 -4.79 2.66
C HIS A 72 -6.22 -4.94 1.18
N GLU A 73 -6.33 -3.85 0.41
CA GLU A 73 -6.02 -3.82 -1.02
C GLU A 73 -4.57 -4.23 -1.27
N ARG A 74 -3.63 -3.71 -0.47
CA ARG A 74 -2.20 -4.03 -0.59
C ARG A 74 -1.93 -5.52 -0.53
N VAL A 75 -2.59 -6.24 0.37
CA VAL A 75 -2.38 -7.69 0.51
C VAL A 75 -2.90 -8.43 -0.72
N VAL A 76 -4.06 -8.04 -1.24
CA VAL A 76 -4.69 -8.64 -2.42
C VAL A 76 -3.83 -8.39 -3.66
N ASP A 77 -3.45 -7.15 -3.89
CA ASP A 77 -2.69 -6.75 -5.08
C ASP A 77 -1.29 -7.32 -5.10
N PHE A 78 -0.57 -7.31 -3.97
CA PHE A 78 0.77 -7.87 -3.91
C PHE A 78 0.75 -9.39 -4.12
N ARG A 79 -0.28 -10.09 -3.62
CA ARG A 79 -0.45 -11.52 -3.87
C ARG A 79 -0.59 -11.78 -5.38
N ASP A 80 -1.47 -11.04 -6.05
CA ASP A 80 -1.76 -11.26 -7.46
C ASP A 80 -0.59 -10.83 -8.36
N LEU A 81 0.08 -9.75 -7.97
CA LEU A 81 1.37 -9.32 -8.52
C LEU A 81 2.42 -10.43 -8.45
N PHE A 82 2.70 -10.96 -7.26
CA PHE A 82 3.73 -12.00 -7.10
C PHE A 82 3.34 -13.30 -7.79
N LYS A 83 2.06 -13.67 -7.80
CA LYS A 83 1.57 -14.82 -8.56
C LYS A 83 1.86 -14.68 -10.06
N SER A 84 1.55 -13.52 -10.65
CA SER A 84 1.82 -13.22 -12.05
C SER A 84 3.32 -13.20 -12.36
N LEU A 85 4.10 -12.52 -11.51
CA LEU A 85 5.55 -12.42 -11.66
C LEU A 85 6.23 -13.78 -11.62
N LEU A 86 5.90 -14.61 -10.63
CA LEU A 86 6.46 -15.96 -10.50
C LEU A 86 6.05 -16.84 -11.69
N GLY A 87 4.79 -16.75 -12.15
CA GLY A 87 4.33 -17.43 -13.35
C GLY A 87 5.15 -17.07 -14.59
N ALA A 88 5.38 -15.77 -14.82
CA ALA A 88 6.20 -15.29 -15.92
C ALA A 88 7.67 -15.75 -15.80
N LYS A 89 8.22 -15.77 -14.59
CA LYS A 89 9.60 -16.27 -14.34
C LYS A 89 9.72 -17.76 -14.63
N ILE A 90 8.76 -18.57 -14.19
CA ILE A 90 8.73 -20.01 -14.50
C ILE A 90 8.74 -20.23 -16.02
N GLN A 91 7.86 -19.52 -16.74
CA GLN A 91 7.77 -19.65 -18.19
C GLN A 91 9.08 -19.24 -18.88
N PHE A 92 9.67 -18.12 -18.46
CA PHE A 92 10.96 -17.66 -18.97
C PHE A 92 12.07 -18.71 -18.81
N TYR A 93 12.20 -19.31 -17.62
CA TYR A 93 13.22 -20.34 -17.41
C TYR A 93 12.93 -21.63 -18.18
N LYS A 94 11.67 -22.03 -18.33
CA LYS A 94 11.29 -23.15 -19.20
C LYS A 94 11.72 -22.92 -20.65
N GLU A 95 11.54 -21.71 -21.18
CA GLU A 95 11.97 -21.37 -22.54
C GLU A 95 13.50 -21.41 -22.70
N ILE A 96 14.25 -21.00 -21.68
CA ILE A 96 15.72 -21.14 -21.68
C ILE A 96 16.11 -22.61 -21.73
N VAL A 97 15.54 -23.44 -20.85
CA VAL A 97 15.82 -24.88 -20.79
C VAL A 97 15.51 -25.53 -22.14
N HIS A 98 14.33 -25.25 -22.70
CA HIS A 98 13.93 -25.79 -24.01
C HIS A 98 14.91 -25.41 -25.13
N LYS A 99 15.40 -24.16 -25.17
CA LYS A 99 16.40 -23.72 -26.15
C LYS A 99 17.73 -24.44 -25.98
N LEU A 100 18.15 -24.70 -24.76
CA LEU A 100 19.38 -25.45 -24.47
C LEU A 100 19.24 -26.92 -24.89
N GLU A 101 18.10 -27.54 -24.62
CA GLU A 101 17.79 -28.92 -25.04
C GLU A 101 17.79 -29.06 -26.57
N MET A 102 17.18 -28.11 -27.29
CA MET A 102 17.22 -28.07 -28.76
C MET A 102 18.65 -27.93 -29.29
N ALA A 103 19.45 -27.05 -28.69
CA ALA A 103 20.86 -26.88 -29.05
C ALA A 103 21.67 -28.17 -28.80
N GLN A 104 21.41 -28.86 -27.69
CA GLN A 104 22.04 -30.15 -27.36
C GLN A 104 21.66 -31.25 -28.37
N GLY A 105 20.40 -31.30 -28.80
CA GLY A 105 19.91 -32.26 -29.79
C GLY A 105 20.72 -32.25 -31.09
N HIS A 106 21.09 -31.06 -31.59
CA HIS A 106 21.94 -30.91 -32.78
C HIS A 106 23.32 -31.56 -32.66
N PHE A 107 23.87 -31.72 -31.44
CA PHE A 107 25.14 -32.41 -31.23
C PHE A 107 24.96 -33.92 -31.14
N ASN A 108 23.82 -34.39 -30.64
CA ASN A 108 23.54 -35.83 -30.52
C ASN A 108 23.23 -36.46 -31.89
N ASP A 109 22.58 -35.72 -32.79
CA ASP A 109 22.23 -36.18 -34.15
C ASP A 109 23.47 -36.24 -35.08
N GLY A 110 24.61 -35.70 -34.66
CA GLY A 110 25.87 -35.69 -35.42
C GLY A 110 26.86 -36.80 -35.07
N THR A 111 26.47 -37.80 -34.27
CA THR A 111 27.37 -38.84 -33.74
C THR A 111 27.45 -40.12 -34.60
N ASP A 112 26.86 -40.12 -35.80
CA ASP A 112 27.06 -41.19 -36.79
C ASP A 112 28.21 -40.85 -37.75
N LEU A 113 29.45 -40.82 -37.23
CA LEU A 113 30.70 -40.93 -38.02
C LEU A 113 31.76 -41.70 -37.22
#